data_AF-Q05FZ7-F1
#
_entry.id   AF-Q05FZ7-F1
#
_cell.length_a   1.000
_cell.length_b   1.000
_cell.length_c   1.000
_cell.angle_alpha   90.00
_cell.angle_beta   90.00
_cell.angle_gamma   90.00
#
_symmetry.space_group_name_H-M   'P 1'
#
loop_
_entity.id
_entity.type
_entity.pdbx_description
1 polymer ?
#
loop_
_entity_poly.entity_id
_entity_poly.type
_entity_poly.pdbx_seq_one_letter_code
_entity_poly.pdbx_strand_id
1 'polypeptide(L)'
;ANAAICELPFSTISSDTTGGVGGTCVIRGCVPKKLLVYASKFSHEFEESNGFGWRYDSEPKHDWSSLIANKNAELQRLTGIYKNIF
;
A
#
# COMPACT_ATOMS: atom_id res chain seq x y z
N ALA A 1 25.34 -6.95 -15.35
CA ALA A 1 25.55 -6.87 -13.89
C ALA A 1 24.21 -7.04 -13.22
N ASN A 2 23.97 -8.19 -12.59
CA ASN A 2 22.69 -8.49 -11.96
C ASN A 2 22.82 -8.05 -10.51
N ALA A 3 22.19 -6.93 -10.16
CA ALA A 3 22.14 -6.47 -8.78
C ALA A 3 21.29 -7.47 -7.97
N ALA A 4 21.93 -8.22 -7.07
CA ALA A 4 21.22 -9.04 -6.09
C ALA A 4 20.91 -8.17 -4.86
N ILE A 5 19.62 -8.02 -4.54
CA ILE A 5 19.16 -7.45 -3.28
C ILE A 5 19.09 -8.60 -2.28
N CYS A 6 19.90 -8.50 -1.23
CA CYS A 6 19.98 -9.47 -0.15
C CYS A 6 19.25 -8.91 1.06
N GLU A 7 18.05 -9.43 1.39
CA GLU A 7 17.51 -9.43 2.77
C GLU A 7 16.58 -10.65 2.99
N LEU A 8 16.92 -11.46 4.00
CA LEU A 8 16.10 -12.57 4.52
C LEU A 8 14.91 -12.02 5.33
N PRO A 9 13.70 -12.60 5.28
CA PRO A 9 13.38 -13.99 4.93
C PRO A 9 12.76 -14.16 3.53
N PHE A 10 13.26 -13.47 2.50
CA PHE A 10 12.65 -13.50 1.17
C PHE A 10 13.67 -13.79 0.08
N SER A 11 13.29 -14.66 -0.88
CA SER A 11 14.19 -15.12 -1.94
C SER A 11 14.67 -14.01 -2.85
N THR A 12 15.87 -14.21 -3.38
CA THR A 12 16.54 -13.34 -4.37
C THR A 12 15.86 -13.30 -5.74
N ILE A 13 14.96 -14.25 -6.00
CA ILE A 13 14.21 -14.36 -7.26
C ILE A 13 12.76 -13.99 -6.98
N SER A 14 12.21 -13.10 -7.79
CA SER A 14 10.77 -12.84 -7.86
C SER A 14 10.14 -13.95 -8.70
N SER A 15 9.38 -14.81 -8.05
CA SER A 15 8.60 -15.89 -8.67
C SER A 15 7.19 -15.90 -8.06
N ASP A 16 6.28 -16.66 -8.67
CA ASP A 16 4.92 -16.85 -8.16
C ASP A 16 4.87 -17.47 -6.76
N THR A 17 5.91 -18.21 -6.37
CA THR A 17 5.97 -18.96 -5.11
C THR A 17 7.03 -18.43 -4.15
N THR A 18 7.97 -17.60 -4.61
CA THR A 18 9.10 -17.10 -3.83
C THR A 18 9.36 -15.64 -4.20
N GLY A 19 9.32 -14.72 -3.23
CA GLY A 19 9.50 -13.28 -3.48
C GLY A 19 8.24 -12.57 -3.99
N GLY A 20 7.43 -13.21 -4.84
CA GLY A 20 6.19 -12.68 -5.41
C GLY A 20 6.42 -11.71 -6.58
N VAL A 21 5.56 -11.76 -7.59
CA VAL A 21 5.67 -10.93 -8.81
C VAL A 21 5.48 -9.44 -8.47
N GLY A 22 6.44 -8.61 -8.87
CA GLY A 22 6.53 -7.19 -8.50
C GLY A 22 7.50 -6.90 -7.34
N GLY A 23 7.96 -7.93 -6.63
CA GLY A 23 9.04 -7.84 -5.63
C GLY A 23 8.70 -7.01 -4.38
N THR A 24 9.73 -6.66 -3.61
CA THR A 24 9.58 -6.04 -2.29
C THR A 24 8.82 -4.72 -2.35
N CYS A 25 9.18 -3.82 -3.28
CA CYS A 25 8.60 -2.48 -3.40
C CYS A 25 7.06 -2.53 -3.55
N VAL A 26 6.57 -3.42 -4.41
CA VAL A 26 5.15 -3.57 -4.72
C VAL A 26 4.42 -4.32 -3.61
N ILE A 27 4.96 -5.45 -3.16
CA ILE A 27 4.20 -6.37 -2.29
C ILE A 27 4.24 -5.96 -0.82
N ARG A 28 5.34 -5.37 -0.35
CA ARG A 28 5.57 -5.14 1.09
C ARG A 28 6.51 -3.98 1.42
N GLY A 29 6.66 -3.05 0.48
CA GLY A 29 7.61 -1.94 0.58
C GLY A 29 6.95 -0.61 0.30
N CYS A 30 7.52 0.13 -0.65
CA CYS A 30 7.14 1.52 -0.93
C CYS A 30 5.65 1.70 -1.24
N VAL A 31 5.05 0.79 -2.02
CA VAL A 31 3.64 0.90 -2.43
C VAL A 31 2.70 0.79 -1.23
N PRO A 32 2.66 -0.32 -0.47
CA PRO A 32 1.78 -0.41 0.69
C PRO A 32 2.13 0.61 1.76
N LYS A 33 3.41 0.95 1.96
CA LYS A 33 3.83 2.04 2.86
C LYS A 33 3.15 3.35 2.47
N LYS A 34 3.18 3.73 1.19
CA LYS A 34 2.63 5.01 0.74
C LYS A 34 1.12 5.07 0.88
N LEU A 35 0.42 3.96 0.65
CA LEU A 35 -1.03 3.86 0.91
C LEU A 35 -1.37 4.10 2.39
N LEU A 36 -0.60 3.48 3.31
CA LEU A 36 -0.79 3.69 4.75
C LEU A 36 -0.45 5.13 5.18
N VAL A 37 0.60 5.72 4.61
CA VAL A 37 0.96 7.14 4.85
C VAL A 37 -0.13 8.09 4.35
N TYR A 38 -0.78 7.81 3.23
CA TYR A 38 -1.91 8.62 2.78
C TYR A 38 -3.12 8.46 3.69
N ALA A 39 -3.45 7.23 4.10
CA ALA A 39 -4.54 7.00 5.04
C ALA A 39 -4.34 7.77 6.37
N SER A 40 -3.11 7.82 6.89
CA SER A 40 -2.82 8.53 8.14
C SER A 40 -2.90 10.06 8.03
N LYS A 41 -2.84 10.65 6.83
CA LYS A 41 -2.94 12.11 6.67
C LYS A 41 -4.36 12.63 6.88
N PHE A 42 -5.36 11.84 6.51
CA PHE A 42 -6.75 12.26 6.56
C PHE A 42 -7.22 12.67 7.97
N SER A 43 -6.64 12.11 9.04
CA SER A 43 -6.98 12.55 10.39
C SER A 43 -6.71 14.03 10.62
N HIS A 44 -5.58 14.53 10.13
CA HIS A 44 -5.22 15.95 10.24
C HIS A 44 -6.00 16.81 9.25
N GLU A 45 -6.17 16.33 8.02
CA GLU A 45 -6.89 17.08 6.98
C GLU A 45 -8.37 17.29 7.35
N PHE A 46 -9.02 16.34 8.02
CA PHE A 46 -10.39 16.51 8.50
C PHE A 46 -10.49 17.57 9.60
N GLU A 47 -9.53 17.61 10.53
CA GLU A 47 -9.48 18.64 11.57
C GLU A 47 -9.32 20.04 10.96
N GLU A 48 -8.35 20.20 10.06
CA GLU A 48 -8.08 21.47 9.37
C GLU A 48 -9.24 21.92 8.48
N SER A 49 -10.00 20.98 7.91
CA SER A 49 -11.14 21.29 7.03
C SER A 49 -12.22 22.15 7.71
N ASN A 50 -12.37 22.06 9.03
CA ASN A 50 -13.30 22.89 9.80
C ASN A 50 -12.97 24.39 9.66
N GLY A 51 -11.68 24.76 9.58
CA GLY A 51 -11.23 26.13 9.37
C GLY A 51 -11.63 26.69 8.00
N PHE A 52 -11.90 25.81 7.04
CA PHE A 52 -12.40 26.15 5.69
C PHE A 52 -13.93 26.06 5.58
N GLY A 53 -14.65 25.91 6.71
CA GLY A 53 -16.11 25.91 6.76
C GLY A 53 -16.77 24.56 6.51
N TRP A 54 -16.00 23.47 6.42
CA TRP A 54 -16.56 22.12 6.43
C TRP A 54 -17.21 21.82 7.79
N ARG A 55 -18.32 21.10 7.76
CA ARG A 55 -19.06 20.68 8.96
C ARG A 55 -19.51 19.24 8.78
N TYR A 56 -19.41 18.46 9.85
CA TYR A 56 -19.81 17.06 9.89
C TYR A 56 -20.73 16.85 11.09
N ASP A 57 -21.75 16.02 10.93
CA ASP A 57 -22.67 15.67 12.04
C ASP A 57 -21.99 14.74 13.07
N SER A 58 -20.93 14.04 12.65
CA SER A 58 -20.10 13.19 13.51
C SER A 58 -18.67 13.12 12.99
N GLU A 59 -17.70 13.00 13.90
CA GLU A 59 -16.29 12.84 13.54
C GLU A 59 -16.05 11.62 12.64
N PRO A 60 -15.27 11.76 11.54
CA PRO A 60 -14.91 10.65 10.67
C PRO A 60 -14.23 9.51 11.45
N LYS A 61 -14.72 8.29 11.25
CA LYS A 61 -14.16 7.08 11.89
C LYS A 61 -13.30 6.31 10.90
N HIS A 62 -12.10 5.95 11.34
CA HIS A 62 -11.19 5.13 10.55
C HIS A 62 -11.48 3.64 10.74
N ASP A 63 -11.85 2.94 9.65
CA ASP A 63 -11.95 1.48 9.63
C ASP A 63 -10.67 0.85 9.08
N TRP A 64 -9.88 0.27 9.98
CA TRP A 64 -8.64 -0.42 9.64
C TRP A 64 -8.86 -1.64 8.73
N SER A 65 -9.97 -2.35 8.89
CA SER A 65 -10.25 -3.56 8.10
C SER A 65 -10.46 -3.21 6.64
N SER A 66 -11.26 -2.17 6.38
CA SER A 66 -11.46 -1.61 5.04
C SER A 66 -10.16 -1.12 4.41
N LEU A 67 -9.30 -0.40 5.16
CA LEU A 67 -8.00 0.06 4.65
C LEU A 67 -7.12 -1.11 4.20
N ILE A 68 -7.00 -2.15 5.03
CA ILE A 68 -6.16 -3.31 4.71
C ILE A 68 -6.73 -4.10 3.54
N ALA A 69 -8.05 -4.28 3.46
CA ALA A 69 -8.70 -4.93 2.33
C ALA A 69 -8.42 -4.18 1.01
N ASN A 70 -8.62 -2.85 1.00
CA ASN A 70 -8.37 -2.01 -0.18
C ASN A 70 -6.90 -2.00 -0.58
N LYS A 71 -5.99 -1.88 0.40
CA LYS A 71 -4.55 -2.00 0.17
C LYS A 71 -4.21 -3.33 -0.49
N ASN A 72 -4.74 -4.45 0.02
CA ASN A 72 -4.47 -5.78 -0.53
C ASN A 72 -5.02 -5.95 -1.95
N ALA A 73 -6.24 -5.45 -2.22
CA ALA A 73 -6.82 -5.47 -3.57
C ALA A 73 -5.94 -4.70 -4.58
N GLU A 74 -5.39 -3.56 -4.18
CA GLU A 74 -4.48 -2.80 -5.04
C GLU A 74 -3.16 -3.55 -5.30
N LEU A 75 -2.62 -4.23 -4.28
CA LEU A 75 -1.42 -5.06 -4.48
C LEU A 75 -1.69 -6.22 -5.44
N GLN A 76 -2.87 -6.86 -5.35
CA GLN A 76 -3.29 -7.92 -6.27
C GLN A 76 -3.40 -7.39 -7.70
N ARG A 77 -4.01 -6.23 -7.90
CA ARG A 77 -4.11 -5.57 -9.22
C ARG A 77 -2.73 -5.30 -9.81
N LEU A 78 -1.83 -4.69 -9.05
CA LEU A 78 -0.47 -4.40 -9.49
C LEU A 78 0.30 -5.68 -9.82
N THR A 79 0.23 -6.68 -8.94
CA THR A 79 0.84 -8.00 -9.19
C THR A 79 0.34 -8.60 -10.50
N GLY A 80 -0.96 -8.54 -10.79
CA GLY A 80 -1.54 -9.00 -12.05
C GLY A 80 -1.01 -8.26 -13.28
N ILE A 81 -0.79 -6.94 -13.18
CA ILE A 81 -0.16 -6.17 -14.26
C ILE A 81 1.28 -6.62 -14.50
N TYR A 82 2.07 -6.78 -13.42
CA TYR A 82 3.46 -7.24 -13.55
C TYR A 82 3.56 -8.65 -14.16
N LYS A 83 2.59 -9.54 -13.89
CA LYS A 83 2.50 -10.87 -14.52
C LYS A 83 2.21 -10.84 -16.03
N ASN A 84 1.62 -9.76 -16.53
CA ASN A 84 1.24 -9.65 -17.93
C ASN A 84 2.28 -8.90 -18.78
N ILE A 85 3.24 -8.25 -18.13
CA ILE A 85 4.33 -7.50 -18.79
C ILE A 85 5.57 -8.38 -19.01
N PHE A 86 5.77 -9.39 -18.16
CA PHE A 86 6.91 -10.31 -18.17
C PHE A 86 6.41 -11.75 -18.23
#